data_AF-A0A354V4Y5-F1
#
_entry.id   AF-A0A354V4Y5-F1
#
_cell.length_a   1.000
_cell.length_b   1.000
_cell.length_c   1.000
_cell.angle_alpha   90.00
_cell.angle_beta   90.00
_cell.angle_gamma   90.00
#
_symmetry.space_group_name_H-M   'P 1'
#
loop_
_entity.id
_entity.type
_entity.pdbx_description
1 polymer ?
#
loop_
_entity_poly.entity_id
_entity_poly.type
_entity_poly.pdbx_seq_one_letter_code
_entity_poly.pdbx_strand_id
1 'polypeptide(L)'
;MRAFDLRYLGQQGDTGATSPFDDQSWLTDVSGGAFGEAYPVAGPNPGLNPVGPTPPGSAGTSTDDGLTLIGSVGSDSSRGAGSTGSGGTGTTTTSTTTSSSTGLVINITWDSSVASAPSGFQAAVLNAAQFIEANYSDPVTINVNVGYGEVGGTALGSNALGSSLTSLASVSYSTLYNALKADATTASDTGAVASLATSAPVSGGFAVTTAQAKALGLSPASGTATDGSIGFSSTSAFTYNDTNGVASGAYDFNAVAVHEFTEVMGRLLLTGNTLGTTTNYYDPLDLFHYSAPGVRDFSASTPGYFSINSGTTSLQTFNTQSGGDAGDWAGATVDAANAFATAGVVEPVSNADLTAMDVIGWNRVSTTPTGVSIAADPSGLAAAQGSGALSANVALAQVAQTGGNSADSFTYSLGGAGASAFTLASANNVGTLATGAAGVAGGTNGQLYALTLTATDTTTGNTSPASPFDVIVGGIGGDTVSVATLSGALGVATPTFVYGLAGNDVISGSSMTGKLWLDGGAGADTMTGGSGANAYLYGATSDSTSSAMDIITNFHSAADQIDLRGLGITLKYAGKIKSTSLAAESVGWQSSGGNTFVYVNTSAGTESTSAANMKIELHGGISLSSGNILHA
;
A
#
# COMPACT_ATOMS: atom_id res chain seq x y z
N MET A 1 -12.58 5.81 -35.37
CA MET A 1 -12.47 5.52 -33.93
C MET A 1 -13.85 5.63 -33.33
N ARG A 2 -14.18 4.82 -32.32
CA ARG A 2 -15.44 4.85 -31.60
C ARG A 2 -15.11 5.15 -30.13
N ALA A 3 -15.76 6.17 -29.57
CA ALA A 3 -15.60 6.56 -28.17
C ALA A 3 -16.65 5.85 -27.31
N PHE A 4 -16.26 5.41 -26.12
CA PHE A 4 -17.13 4.85 -25.08
C PHE A 4 -17.21 5.88 -23.93
N ASP A 5 -18.43 6.22 -23.48
CA ASP A 5 -18.71 7.21 -22.42
C ASP A 5 -18.94 6.50 -21.09
N LEU A 6 -18.13 6.86 -20.09
CA LEU A 6 -18.23 6.44 -18.70
C LEU A 6 -18.31 7.68 -17.80
N ARG A 7 -18.98 7.56 -16.66
CA ARG A 7 -19.30 8.67 -15.75
C ARG A 7 -19.12 8.29 -14.30
N TYR A 8 -18.21 9.01 -13.66
CA TYR A 8 -18.06 8.96 -12.21
C TYR A 8 -19.07 9.89 -11.50
N LEU A 9 -19.90 9.34 -10.61
CA LEU A 9 -20.99 10.05 -9.94
C LEU A 9 -20.71 10.32 -8.46
N GLY A 10 -21.39 11.29 -7.86
CA GLY A 10 -21.47 11.41 -6.39
C GLY A 10 -22.47 10.40 -5.79
N GLN A 11 -22.31 10.03 -4.52
CA GLN A 11 -23.26 9.14 -3.81
C GLN A 11 -24.74 9.54 -3.97
N GLN A 12 -25.61 8.53 -4.15
CA GLN A 12 -27.06 8.70 -4.17
C GLN A 12 -27.57 9.19 -2.80
N GLY A 13 -27.76 10.50 -2.68
CA GLY A 13 -28.25 11.15 -1.46
C GLY A 13 -28.22 12.67 -1.53
N ASP A 14 -27.39 13.25 -2.41
CA ASP A 14 -27.18 14.71 -2.45
C ASP A 14 -28.19 15.50 -3.29
N THR A 15 -29.05 14.88 -4.10
CA THR A 15 -30.35 15.47 -4.50
C THR A 15 -31.31 14.37 -4.96
N GLY A 16 -32.51 14.33 -4.39
CA GLY A 16 -33.55 13.40 -4.83
C GLY A 16 -34.04 13.71 -6.24
N ALA A 17 -33.62 12.93 -7.23
CA ALA A 17 -34.30 12.75 -8.51
C ALA A 17 -33.77 11.52 -9.25
N THR A 18 -34.67 10.70 -9.77
CA THR A 18 -34.40 9.64 -10.74
C THR A 18 -33.82 10.25 -12.03
N SER A 19 -32.67 9.75 -12.50
CA SER A 19 -32.11 10.14 -13.80
C SER A 19 -33.01 9.62 -14.94
N PRO A 20 -33.38 10.46 -15.94
CA PRO A 20 -34.05 10.00 -17.15
C PRO A 20 -33.08 9.37 -18.18
N PHE A 21 -31.79 9.21 -17.84
CA PHE A 21 -30.75 8.70 -18.74
C PHE A 21 -30.29 7.31 -18.28
N ASP A 22 -31.20 6.35 -18.38
CA ASP A 22 -30.96 4.91 -18.19
C ASP A 22 -30.79 4.28 -19.58
N ASP A 23 -29.66 4.53 -20.25
CA ASP A 23 -29.27 3.73 -21.42
C ASP A 23 -27.80 3.95 -21.81
N GLN A 24 -27.05 2.86 -21.91
CA GLN A 24 -25.70 2.76 -22.49
C GLN A 24 -25.71 2.95 -24.03
N SER A 25 -26.60 3.80 -24.59
CA SER A 25 -26.90 3.81 -26.03
C SER A 25 -26.24 4.91 -26.88
N TRP A 26 -25.24 5.64 -26.37
CA TRP A 26 -24.63 6.75 -27.14
C TRP A 26 -23.42 6.40 -28.02
N LEU A 27 -23.34 5.17 -28.53
CA LEU A 27 -22.53 4.86 -29.72
C LEU A 27 -23.27 5.26 -31.02
N THR A 28 -23.70 6.53 -31.14
CA THR A 28 -24.11 7.10 -32.42
C THR A 28 -23.09 8.11 -32.92
N ASP A 29 -22.38 7.67 -33.96
CA ASP A 29 -21.73 8.43 -35.02
C ASP A 29 -21.38 9.91 -34.73
N VAL A 30 -20.14 10.15 -34.29
CA VAL A 30 -19.49 11.46 -34.52
C VAL A 30 -19.05 11.53 -35.99
N SER A 31 -20.02 11.58 -36.93
CA SER A 31 -19.74 11.98 -38.30
C SER A 31 -19.77 13.51 -38.38
N GLY A 32 -18.61 14.11 -38.21
CA GLY A 32 -18.54 15.57 -38.19
C GLY A 32 -17.13 16.18 -38.25
N GLY A 33 -16.19 15.54 -38.94
CA GLY A 33 -14.86 16.13 -39.17
C GLY A 33 -14.06 15.27 -40.14
N ALA A 34 -13.92 15.76 -41.37
CA ALA A 34 -13.29 15.03 -42.46
C ALA A 34 -11.83 14.64 -42.16
N PHE A 35 -11.55 13.33 -42.11
CA PHE A 35 -10.22 12.78 -42.35
C PHE A 35 -10.36 11.50 -43.17
N GLY A 36 -10.53 11.68 -44.48
CA GLY A 36 -10.18 10.65 -45.43
C GLY A 36 -8.67 10.63 -45.59
N GLU A 37 -8.06 9.46 -45.43
CA GLU A 37 -7.38 8.79 -46.53
C GLU A 37 -7.01 7.36 -46.10
N ALA A 38 -7.39 6.41 -46.96
CA ALA A 38 -7.06 5.02 -46.83
C ALA A 38 -5.59 4.80 -47.23
N TYR A 39 -4.79 4.19 -46.36
CA TYR A 39 -3.48 3.66 -46.76
C TYR A 39 -3.61 2.20 -47.17
N PRO A 40 -3.15 1.81 -48.38
CA PRO A 40 -3.13 0.42 -48.80
C PRO A 40 -2.00 -0.33 -48.11
N VAL A 41 -2.29 -1.58 -47.76
CA VAL A 41 -1.35 -2.59 -47.25
C VAL A 41 -0.23 -2.80 -48.27
N ALA A 42 0.99 -2.43 -47.92
CA ALA A 42 2.19 -2.80 -48.68
C ALA A 42 2.76 -4.11 -48.12
N GLY A 43 2.85 -5.12 -49.00
CA GLY A 43 3.49 -6.41 -48.71
C GLY A 43 5.00 -6.32 -48.48
N PRO A 44 5.65 -7.44 -48.13
CA PRO A 44 7.01 -7.45 -47.61
C PRO A 44 8.02 -7.30 -48.74
N ASN A 45 9.07 -6.49 -48.55
CA ASN A 45 10.27 -6.55 -49.38
C ASN A 45 11.51 -6.67 -48.49
N PRO A 46 12.48 -7.56 -48.82
CA PRO A 46 13.49 -8.03 -47.90
C PRO A 46 14.83 -7.29 -48.04
N GLY A 47 15.57 -7.28 -46.94
CA GLY A 47 17.03 -7.18 -46.92
C GLY A 47 17.61 -5.77 -47.05
N LEU A 48 18.41 -5.36 -46.05
CA LEU A 48 19.84 -5.09 -46.19
C LEU A 48 20.47 -4.84 -44.79
N ASN A 49 21.29 -5.82 -44.40
CA ASN A 49 22.47 -5.94 -43.50
C ASN A 49 23.06 -4.76 -42.67
N PRO A 50 23.96 -5.08 -41.70
CA PRO A 50 24.05 -4.47 -40.37
C PRO A 50 25.08 -3.33 -40.28
N VAL A 51 24.91 -2.45 -39.28
CA VAL A 51 25.98 -1.54 -38.84
C VAL A 51 26.38 -1.94 -37.42
N GLY A 52 27.63 -2.39 -37.30
CA GLY A 52 28.32 -2.73 -36.05
C GLY A 52 28.90 -1.50 -35.33
N PRO A 53 29.83 -1.70 -34.38
CA PRO A 53 29.66 -1.29 -32.99
C PRO A 53 30.27 0.09 -32.64
N THR A 54 29.74 0.69 -31.58
CA THR A 54 30.31 1.85 -30.87
C THR A 54 31.57 1.47 -30.07
N PRO A 55 32.58 2.38 -29.97
CA PRO A 55 33.63 2.33 -28.95
C PRO A 55 33.52 3.46 -27.89
N PRO A 56 34.27 3.40 -26.77
CA PRO A 56 33.75 3.60 -25.40
C PRO A 56 34.34 4.78 -24.59
N GLY A 57 33.71 5.09 -23.44
CA GLY A 57 34.24 5.91 -22.32
C GLY A 57 33.18 6.89 -21.77
N SER A 58 32.95 7.11 -20.47
CA SER A 58 33.74 6.81 -19.26
C SER A 58 32.87 6.62 -18.01
N ALA A 59 33.41 5.89 -17.04
CA ALA A 59 32.88 5.64 -15.71
C ALA A 59 33.01 6.84 -14.73
N GLY A 60 32.20 6.78 -13.68
CA GLY A 60 32.35 7.49 -12.40
C GLY A 60 31.17 8.44 -12.13
N THR A 61 30.52 8.49 -10.97
CA THR A 61 30.63 7.84 -9.65
C THR A 61 29.30 8.09 -8.93
N SER A 62 28.83 7.14 -8.12
CA SER A 62 27.69 7.28 -7.23
C SER A 62 27.95 8.27 -6.08
N THR A 63 26.96 9.08 -5.71
CA THR A 63 26.61 9.42 -4.30
C THR A 63 25.21 10.07 -4.23
N ASP A 64 24.34 9.45 -3.43
CA ASP A 64 23.31 9.99 -2.52
C ASP A 64 22.18 10.93 -2.99
N ASP A 65 20.97 10.44 -2.71
CA ASP A 65 19.85 11.07 -1.99
C ASP A 65 19.65 12.58 -2.11
N GLY A 66 18.50 12.94 -2.71
CA GLY A 66 18.02 14.31 -2.73
C GLY A 66 16.58 14.41 -3.19
N LEU A 67 15.65 14.20 -2.25
CA LEU A 67 14.25 14.62 -2.31
C LEU A 67 14.18 16.12 -2.67
N THR A 68 13.80 16.48 -3.90
CA THR A 68 13.51 17.87 -4.27
C THR A 68 12.01 18.13 -4.31
N LEU A 69 11.50 18.63 -3.18
CA LEU A 69 10.32 19.49 -3.12
C LEU A 69 10.59 20.74 -3.98
N ILE A 70 9.81 20.98 -5.03
CA ILE A 70 9.80 22.29 -5.69
C ILE A 70 8.53 23.03 -5.28
N GLY A 71 8.72 23.95 -4.33
CA GLY A 71 7.77 24.99 -4.01
C GLY A 71 7.91 26.23 -4.91
N SER A 72 6.80 26.95 -4.99
CA SER A 72 6.63 28.34 -5.45
C SER A 72 6.86 28.63 -6.94
N VAL A 73 5.76 28.71 -7.69
CA VAL A 73 5.68 29.55 -8.89
C VAL A 73 5.60 31.02 -8.45
N GLY A 74 6.76 31.67 -8.47
CA GLY A 74 6.88 33.12 -8.41
C GLY A 74 6.39 33.75 -9.72
N SER A 75 5.59 34.79 -9.59
CA SER A 75 5.16 35.69 -10.64
C SER A 75 6.37 36.42 -11.24
N ASP A 76 6.60 36.28 -12.55
CA ASP A 76 7.41 37.23 -13.31
C ASP A 76 6.54 37.98 -14.32
N SER A 77 6.62 39.29 -14.21
CA SER A 77 5.91 40.27 -15.01
C SER A 77 6.96 41.14 -15.68
N SER A 78 7.20 40.89 -16.97
CA SER A 78 7.94 41.85 -17.80
C SER A 78 7.24 42.07 -19.12
N ARG A 79 6.70 43.29 -19.25
CA ARG A 79 6.15 43.89 -20.46
C ARG A 79 7.29 44.21 -21.43
N GLY A 80 7.18 43.74 -22.67
CA GLY A 80 7.86 44.29 -23.84
C GLY A 80 6.83 44.63 -24.91
N ALA A 81 6.67 45.90 -25.24
CA ALA A 81 5.71 46.38 -26.24
C ALA A 81 6.28 46.33 -27.66
N GLY A 82 5.45 45.93 -28.64
CA GLY A 82 5.57 46.37 -30.03
C GLY A 82 5.40 45.31 -31.11
N SER A 83 4.21 45.22 -31.70
CA SER A 83 3.96 45.33 -33.16
C SER A 83 2.55 44.87 -33.50
N THR A 84 1.80 45.73 -34.18
CA THR A 84 0.46 45.49 -34.71
C THR A 84 0.49 44.56 -35.91
N GLY A 85 -0.16 43.40 -35.82
CA GLY A 85 -0.49 42.51 -36.93
C GLY A 85 -1.90 41.97 -36.76
N SER A 86 -2.79 42.30 -37.70
CA SER A 86 -4.17 41.82 -37.78
C SER A 86 -4.23 40.46 -38.47
N GLY A 87 -5.00 39.52 -37.93
CA GLY A 87 -5.55 38.38 -38.68
C GLY A 87 -5.22 36.99 -38.13
N GLY A 88 -6.24 36.33 -37.56
CA GLY A 88 -6.27 34.89 -37.31
C GLY A 88 -6.66 34.53 -35.88
N THR A 89 -7.96 34.35 -35.61
CA THR A 89 -8.44 33.59 -34.44
C THR A 89 -8.12 32.11 -34.66
N GLY A 90 -6.86 31.74 -34.43
CA GLY A 90 -6.46 30.37 -34.18
C GLY A 90 -6.54 30.12 -32.69
N THR A 91 -7.51 29.33 -32.25
CA THR A 91 -7.58 28.80 -30.89
C THR A 91 -6.28 28.02 -30.66
N THR A 92 -5.36 28.57 -29.87
CA THR A 92 -4.08 27.90 -29.58
C THR A 92 -4.36 26.87 -28.50
N THR A 93 -4.54 25.61 -28.88
CA THR A 93 -4.55 24.49 -27.94
C THR A 93 -3.16 24.40 -27.30
N THR A 94 -3.11 24.31 -25.97
CA THR A 94 -1.85 24.17 -25.24
C THR A 94 -1.71 22.72 -24.81
N SER A 95 -0.57 22.11 -25.12
CA SER A 95 -0.25 20.76 -24.66
C SER A 95 0.79 20.83 -23.55
N THR A 96 0.64 19.97 -22.55
CA THR A 96 1.58 19.79 -21.45
C THR A 96 1.97 18.33 -21.41
N THR A 97 3.25 18.06 -21.63
CA THR A 97 3.81 16.72 -21.47
C THR A 97 4.40 16.62 -20.07
N THR A 98 3.95 15.67 -19.29
CA THR A 98 4.53 15.31 -18.00
C THR A 98 5.90 14.67 -18.19
N SER A 99 6.71 14.68 -17.13
CA SER A 99 8.04 14.05 -17.12
C SER A 99 8.00 12.80 -16.27
N SER A 100 8.36 11.66 -16.86
CA SER A 100 8.35 10.37 -16.19
C SER A 100 9.75 9.81 -15.99
N SER A 101 9.96 9.15 -14.85
CA SER A 101 11.17 8.39 -14.53
C SER A 101 11.05 6.89 -14.87
N THR A 102 9.84 6.44 -15.22
CA THR A 102 9.50 5.02 -15.44
C THR A 102 9.36 4.66 -16.91
N GLY A 103 9.20 5.67 -17.78
CA GLY A 103 9.06 5.51 -19.24
C GLY A 103 7.65 5.81 -19.76
N LEU A 104 6.62 5.62 -18.94
CA LEU A 104 5.24 5.97 -19.27
C LEU A 104 5.07 7.49 -19.27
N VAL A 105 4.54 8.06 -20.35
CA VAL A 105 4.30 9.52 -20.47
C VAL A 105 2.83 9.79 -20.80
N ILE A 106 2.19 10.70 -20.06
CA ILE A 106 0.85 11.20 -20.34
C ILE A 106 0.93 12.62 -20.91
N ASN A 107 0.70 12.73 -22.21
CA ASN A 107 0.64 14.00 -22.91
C ASN A 107 -0.79 14.57 -22.86
N ILE A 108 -0.96 15.67 -22.12
CA ILE A 108 -2.24 16.33 -21.94
C ILE A 108 -2.41 17.44 -22.97
N THR A 109 -3.55 17.48 -23.64
CA THR A 109 -4.00 18.63 -24.43
C THR A 109 -5.17 19.29 -23.74
N TRP A 110 -4.99 20.55 -23.33
CA TRP A 110 -6.03 21.30 -22.63
C TRP A 110 -7.06 21.84 -23.63
N ASP A 111 -8.33 21.49 -23.45
CA ASP A 111 -9.41 22.16 -24.16
C ASP A 111 -9.48 23.64 -23.75
N SER A 112 -10.01 24.46 -24.66
CA SER A 112 -10.31 25.87 -24.39
C SER A 112 -11.18 26.11 -23.15
N SER A 113 -12.05 25.15 -22.79
CA SER A 113 -12.92 25.19 -21.61
C SER A 113 -12.14 25.32 -20.30
N VAL A 114 -10.92 24.77 -20.25
CA VAL A 114 -10.02 24.80 -19.08
C VAL A 114 -9.57 26.21 -18.71
N ALA A 115 -9.64 27.18 -19.63
CA ALA A 115 -9.37 28.58 -19.32
C ALA A 115 -10.34 29.17 -18.26
N SER A 116 -11.50 28.52 -18.05
CA SER A 116 -12.48 28.89 -17.02
C SER A 116 -12.36 28.08 -15.73
N ALA A 117 -11.40 27.15 -15.65
CA ALA A 117 -11.25 26.27 -14.50
C ALA A 117 -10.68 27.00 -13.26
N PRO A 118 -11.06 26.58 -12.04
CA PRO A 118 -10.52 27.16 -10.80
C PRO A 118 -9.00 27.03 -10.68
N SER A 119 -8.41 27.93 -9.89
CA SER A 119 -7.00 27.82 -9.51
C SER A 119 -6.74 26.48 -8.80
N GLY A 120 -5.77 25.72 -9.29
CA GLY A 120 -5.43 24.39 -8.77
C GLY A 120 -5.89 23.24 -9.66
N PHE A 121 -6.87 23.45 -10.55
CA PHE A 121 -7.37 22.40 -11.45
C PHE A 121 -6.28 21.74 -12.29
N GLN A 122 -5.51 22.52 -13.07
CA GLN A 122 -4.47 21.97 -13.94
C GLN A 122 -3.37 21.26 -13.14
N ALA A 123 -3.00 21.80 -11.97
CA ALA A 123 -2.01 21.18 -11.09
C ALA A 123 -2.52 19.83 -10.55
N ALA A 124 -3.79 19.75 -10.18
CA ALA A 124 -4.39 18.51 -9.68
C ALA A 124 -4.50 17.44 -10.78
N VAL A 125 -4.87 17.81 -12.01
CA VAL A 125 -4.86 16.88 -13.16
C VAL A 125 -3.42 16.39 -13.44
N LEU A 126 -2.42 17.28 -13.39
CA LEU A 126 -1.02 16.88 -13.56
C LEU A 126 -0.53 15.97 -12.43
N ASN A 127 -0.97 16.19 -11.19
CA ASN A 127 -0.65 15.31 -10.06
C ASN A 127 -1.23 13.91 -10.27
N ALA A 128 -2.48 13.80 -10.75
CA ALA A 128 -3.10 12.51 -11.06
C ALA A 128 -2.35 11.78 -12.19
N ALA A 129 -1.95 12.49 -13.24
CA ALA A 129 -1.14 11.93 -14.31
C ALA A 129 0.22 11.44 -13.79
N GLN A 130 0.92 12.25 -12.98
CA GLN A 130 2.20 11.87 -12.37
C GLN A 130 2.08 10.70 -11.40
N PHE A 131 0.96 10.59 -10.68
CA PHE A 131 0.67 9.43 -9.84
C PHE A 131 0.62 8.14 -10.68
N ILE A 132 -0.06 8.16 -11.83
CA ILE A 132 -0.12 7.02 -12.74
C ILE A 132 1.27 6.70 -13.31
N GLU A 133 2.01 7.71 -13.79
CA GLU A 133 3.37 7.53 -14.30
C GLU A 133 4.33 6.96 -13.25
N ALA A 134 4.13 7.28 -11.97
CA ALA A 134 4.94 6.73 -10.89
C ALA A 134 4.61 5.27 -10.55
N ASN A 135 3.44 4.76 -10.95
CA ASN A 135 2.98 3.41 -10.63
C ASN A 135 3.11 2.41 -11.79
N TYR A 136 3.27 2.86 -13.04
CA TYR A 136 3.45 1.98 -14.21
C TYR A 136 4.69 2.34 -15.03
N SER A 137 5.26 1.35 -15.72
CA SER A 137 6.59 1.40 -16.34
C SER A 137 6.62 1.15 -17.85
N ASP A 138 5.45 1.02 -18.49
CA ASP A 138 5.34 0.86 -19.93
C ASP A 138 5.94 2.06 -20.66
N PRO A 139 6.95 1.89 -21.54
CA PRO A 139 7.62 3.00 -22.21
C PRO A 139 6.81 3.54 -23.39
N VAL A 140 5.59 4.02 -23.11
CA VAL A 140 4.61 4.49 -24.09
C VAL A 140 4.17 5.93 -23.80
N THR A 141 3.60 6.59 -24.81
CA THR A 141 2.98 7.91 -24.66
C THR A 141 1.48 7.82 -24.86
N ILE A 142 0.71 8.17 -23.83
CA ILE A 142 -0.75 8.32 -23.87
C ILE A 142 -1.08 9.78 -24.18
N ASN A 143 -1.95 10.07 -25.13
CA ASN A 143 -2.41 11.42 -25.45
C ASN A 143 -3.87 11.59 -25.02
N VAL A 144 -4.11 12.50 -24.07
CA VAL A 144 -5.43 12.72 -23.48
C VAL A 144 -5.84 14.18 -23.64
N ASN A 145 -7.06 14.43 -24.11
CA ASN A 145 -7.65 15.76 -24.06
C ASN A 145 -8.33 15.98 -22.70
N VAL A 146 -8.18 17.16 -22.11
CA VAL A 146 -8.79 17.47 -20.81
C VAL A 146 -9.73 18.67 -20.94
N GLY A 147 -10.98 18.49 -20.53
CA GLY A 147 -12.03 19.52 -20.52
C GLY A 147 -12.50 19.93 -19.12
N TYR A 148 -13.14 21.10 -19.03
CA TYR A 148 -13.76 21.62 -17.80
C TYR A 148 -15.22 22.02 -18.05
N GLY A 149 -16.16 21.32 -17.42
CA GLY A 149 -17.60 21.37 -17.69
C GLY A 149 -18.02 20.58 -18.93
N GLU A 150 -17.08 19.97 -19.65
CA GLU A 150 -17.29 19.21 -20.87
C GLU A 150 -16.23 18.12 -21.07
N VAL A 151 -16.55 17.11 -21.87
CA VAL A 151 -15.66 16.05 -22.33
C VAL A 151 -15.77 15.93 -23.85
N GLY A 152 -14.66 16.06 -24.56
CA GLY A 152 -14.61 15.92 -26.03
C GLY A 152 -15.56 16.85 -26.79
N GLY A 153 -15.85 18.04 -26.25
CA GLY A 153 -16.78 19.03 -26.79
C GLY A 153 -18.24 18.86 -26.31
N THR A 154 -18.54 17.87 -25.47
CA THR A 154 -19.90 17.58 -24.98
C THR A 154 -20.02 17.95 -23.51
N ALA A 155 -21.02 18.78 -23.17
CA ALA A 155 -21.26 19.20 -21.78
C ALA A 155 -21.52 18.01 -20.85
N LEU A 156 -20.93 18.03 -19.65
CA LEU A 156 -21.17 17.01 -18.64
C LEU A 156 -22.61 17.12 -18.09
N GLY A 157 -23.20 15.97 -17.73
CA GLY A 157 -24.46 15.94 -17.01
C GLY A 157 -24.34 16.58 -15.61
N SER A 158 -25.43 17.13 -15.08
CA SER A 158 -25.42 17.91 -13.83
C SER A 158 -24.91 17.18 -12.58
N ASN A 159 -24.85 15.85 -12.63
CA ASN A 159 -24.47 15.00 -11.50
C ASN A 159 -23.17 14.22 -11.74
N ALA A 160 -22.56 14.36 -12.92
CA ALA A 160 -21.26 13.75 -13.21
C ALA A 160 -20.16 14.57 -12.54
N LEU A 161 -19.26 13.92 -11.81
CA LEU A 161 -18.06 14.52 -11.25
C LEU A 161 -16.96 14.55 -12.30
N GLY A 162 -16.80 13.45 -13.01
CA GLY A 162 -15.95 13.30 -14.19
C GLY A 162 -16.65 12.45 -15.26
N SER A 163 -16.05 12.43 -16.44
CA SER A 163 -16.43 11.52 -17.52
C SER A 163 -15.26 11.32 -18.48
N SER A 164 -15.14 10.11 -19.01
CA SER A 164 -14.12 9.73 -19.98
C SER A 164 -14.76 9.33 -21.31
N LEU A 165 -14.06 9.67 -22.40
CA LEU A 165 -14.35 9.25 -23.77
C LEU A 165 -13.15 8.49 -24.32
N THR A 166 -13.27 7.17 -24.39
CA THR A 166 -12.12 6.29 -24.65
C THR A 166 -12.12 5.75 -26.07
N SER A 167 -11.01 5.90 -26.80
CA SER A 167 -10.88 5.37 -28.16
C SER A 167 -10.55 3.87 -28.12
N LEU A 168 -11.40 3.07 -28.77
CA LEU A 168 -11.28 1.61 -28.81
C LEU A 168 -10.72 1.08 -30.14
N ALA A 169 -9.96 -0.02 -30.04
CA ALA A 169 -9.47 -0.81 -31.15
C ALA A 169 -9.89 -2.28 -31.02
N SER A 170 -10.51 -2.84 -32.07
CA SER A 170 -10.93 -4.24 -32.09
C SER A 170 -9.73 -5.19 -32.23
N VAL A 171 -9.73 -6.27 -31.46
CA VAL A 171 -8.72 -7.32 -31.47
C VAL A 171 -9.38 -8.71 -31.45
N SER A 172 -8.70 -9.73 -31.95
CA SER A 172 -9.14 -11.11 -31.67
C SER A 172 -8.74 -11.51 -30.26
N TYR A 173 -9.50 -12.41 -29.64
CA TYR A 173 -9.13 -12.99 -28.34
C TYR A 173 -7.73 -13.60 -28.36
N SER A 174 -7.37 -14.31 -29.44
CA SER A 174 -6.04 -14.92 -29.57
C SER A 174 -4.91 -13.89 -29.56
N THR A 175 -5.11 -12.73 -30.18
CA THR A 175 -4.14 -11.63 -30.16
C THR A 175 -4.06 -11.02 -28.77
N LEU A 176 -5.20 -10.75 -28.13
CA LEU A 176 -5.26 -10.21 -26.77
C LEU A 176 -4.57 -11.15 -25.77
N TYR A 177 -4.93 -12.44 -25.77
CA TYR A 177 -4.32 -13.45 -24.90
C TYR A 177 -2.79 -13.53 -25.07
N ASN A 178 -2.31 -13.53 -26.31
CA ASN A 178 -0.87 -13.59 -26.57
C ASN A 178 -0.16 -12.30 -26.17
N ALA A 179 -0.82 -11.14 -26.32
CA ALA A 179 -0.26 -9.85 -25.90
C ALA A 179 -0.15 -9.78 -24.37
N LEU A 180 -1.22 -10.06 -23.62
CA LEU A 180 -1.20 -10.12 -22.15
C LEU A 180 -0.15 -11.13 -21.64
N LYS A 181 -0.04 -12.28 -22.31
CA LYS A 181 0.98 -13.28 -21.95
C LYS A 181 2.41 -12.82 -22.21
N ALA A 182 2.63 -12.06 -23.28
CA ALA A 182 3.96 -11.54 -23.62
C ALA A 182 4.33 -10.34 -22.73
N ASP A 183 3.32 -9.59 -22.29
CA ASP A 183 3.44 -8.42 -21.43
C ASP A 183 3.55 -8.77 -19.94
N ALA A 184 3.20 -10.00 -19.53
CA ALA A 184 3.25 -10.40 -18.14
C ALA A 184 4.64 -10.23 -17.49
N THR A 185 4.80 -9.23 -16.62
CA THR A 185 6.05 -8.95 -15.89
C THR A 185 5.93 -9.17 -14.39
N THR A 186 4.72 -9.17 -13.84
CA THR A 186 4.47 -9.32 -12.40
C THR A 186 3.96 -10.72 -12.04
N ALA A 187 3.93 -11.01 -10.73
CA ALA A 187 3.31 -12.23 -10.23
C ALA A 187 1.78 -12.20 -10.42
N SER A 188 1.18 -11.02 -10.31
CA SER A 188 -0.24 -10.78 -10.64
C SER A 188 -0.53 -11.11 -12.10
N ASP A 189 0.28 -10.64 -13.06
CA ASP A 189 0.12 -10.96 -14.48
C ASP A 189 0.23 -12.45 -14.74
N THR A 190 1.25 -13.07 -14.16
CA THR A 190 1.50 -14.50 -14.33
C THR A 190 0.29 -15.31 -13.84
N GLY A 191 -0.28 -14.95 -12.68
CA GLY A 191 -1.49 -15.55 -12.14
C GLY A 191 -2.72 -15.30 -13.03
N ALA A 192 -2.91 -14.05 -13.46
CA ALA A 192 -4.00 -13.62 -14.32
C ALA A 192 -4.01 -14.37 -15.65
N VAL A 193 -2.89 -14.39 -16.37
CA VAL A 193 -2.71 -15.10 -17.65
C VAL A 193 -2.90 -16.60 -17.46
N ALA A 194 -2.44 -17.19 -16.35
CA ALA A 194 -2.65 -18.60 -16.05
C ALA A 194 -4.13 -18.95 -15.83
N SER A 195 -4.96 -17.98 -15.41
CA SER A 195 -6.41 -18.17 -15.30
C SER A 195 -7.11 -18.17 -16.67
N LEU A 196 -6.53 -17.55 -17.71
CA LEU A 196 -7.16 -17.39 -19.02
C LEU A 196 -7.20 -18.69 -19.84
N ALA A 197 -8.34 -18.95 -20.49
CA ALA A 197 -8.46 -20.03 -21.47
C ALA A 197 -7.66 -19.70 -22.75
N THR A 198 -7.16 -20.71 -23.47
CA THR A 198 -6.44 -20.48 -24.74
C THR A 198 -7.36 -20.16 -25.93
N SER A 199 -8.66 -20.41 -25.77
CA SER A 199 -9.72 -20.02 -26.72
C SER A 199 -10.68 -19.03 -26.07
N ALA A 200 -11.38 -18.24 -26.89
CA ALA A 200 -12.32 -17.24 -26.41
C ALA A 200 -13.35 -17.89 -25.45
N PRO A 201 -13.49 -17.39 -24.21
CA PRO A 201 -14.40 -17.96 -23.22
C PRO A 201 -15.88 -17.61 -23.49
N VAL A 202 -16.11 -16.63 -24.37
CA VAL A 202 -17.44 -16.13 -24.74
C VAL A 202 -17.48 -15.80 -26.23
N SER A 203 -18.65 -15.92 -26.85
CA SER A 203 -18.86 -15.52 -28.25
C SER A 203 -18.99 -14.01 -28.36
N GLY A 204 -18.20 -13.38 -29.22
CA GLY A 204 -18.24 -11.92 -29.39
C GLY A 204 -16.96 -11.37 -29.98
N GLY A 205 -16.87 -10.04 -30.03
CA GLY A 205 -15.64 -9.31 -30.34
C GLY A 205 -14.88 -8.96 -29.07
N PHE A 206 -13.57 -8.75 -29.20
CA PHE A 206 -12.77 -8.15 -28.15
C PHE A 206 -12.29 -6.78 -28.59
N ALA A 207 -12.17 -5.86 -27.65
CA ALA A 207 -11.59 -4.54 -27.87
C ALA A 207 -10.62 -4.21 -26.75
N VAL A 208 -9.61 -3.40 -27.08
CA VAL A 208 -8.73 -2.75 -26.11
C VAL A 208 -8.83 -1.26 -26.33
N THR A 209 -8.50 -0.46 -25.32
CA THR A 209 -8.29 0.97 -25.57
C THR A 209 -7.05 1.17 -26.42
N THR A 210 -7.00 2.27 -27.15
CA THR A 210 -5.80 2.61 -27.93
C THR A 210 -4.58 2.86 -27.04
N ALA A 211 -4.78 3.34 -25.81
CA ALA A 211 -3.72 3.42 -24.80
C ALA A 211 -3.22 2.01 -24.40
N GLN A 212 -4.13 1.09 -24.06
CA GLN A 212 -3.81 -0.33 -23.78
C GLN A 212 -3.10 -0.99 -24.97
N ALA A 213 -3.53 -0.70 -26.20
CA ALA A 213 -2.90 -1.25 -27.39
C ALA A 213 -1.44 -0.80 -27.55
N LYS A 214 -1.06 0.38 -27.04
CA LYS A 214 0.35 0.81 -27.02
C LYS A 214 1.15 0.01 -26.00
N ALA A 215 0.62 -0.13 -24.78
CA ALA A 215 1.27 -0.86 -23.70
C ALA A 215 1.50 -2.33 -24.07
N LEU A 216 0.46 -2.98 -24.61
CA LEU A 216 0.48 -4.37 -25.10
C LEU A 216 1.29 -4.58 -26.40
N GLY A 217 1.95 -3.55 -26.94
CA GLY A 217 2.72 -3.63 -28.19
C GLY A 217 1.91 -3.92 -29.45
N LEU A 218 0.58 -3.73 -29.41
CA LEU A 218 -0.34 -3.89 -30.53
C LEU A 218 -0.41 -2.66 -31.44
N SER A 219 0.13 -1.53 -30.97
CA SER A 219 0.23 -0.28 -31.72
C SER A 219 1.54 0.46 -31.37
N PRO A 220 1.97 1.46 -32.16
CA PRO A 220 3.21 2.19 -31.90
C PRO A 220 3.20 2.91 -30.54
N ALA A 221 4.20 2.63 -29.71
CA ALA A 221 4.36 3.16 -28.34
C ALA A 221 4.22 4.70 -28.25
N SER A 222 4.73 5.44 -29.24
CA SER A 222 4.70 6.90 -29.30
C SER A 222 3.74 7.44 -30.38
N GLY A 223 2.67 6.70 -30.68
CA GLY A 223 1.64 7.15 -31.63
C GLY A 223 1.00 8.47 -31.18
N THR A 224 0.82 9.41 -32.10
CA THR A 224 0.37 10.79 -31.81
C THR A 224 -1.15 10.98 -31.83
N ALA A 225 -1.92 9.93 -32.14
CA ALA A 225 -3.37 10.01 -32.08
C ALA A 225 -3.82 10.17 -30.62
N THR A 226 -4.91 10.92 -30.43
CA THR A 226 -5.59 11.03 -29.13
C THR A 226 -6.13 9.66 -28.74
N ASP A 227 -5.75 9.19 -27.55
CA ASP A 227 -6.20 7.89 -27.01
C ASP A 227 -7.54 8.03 -26.27
N GLY A 228 -7.81 9.19 -25.68
CA GLY A 228 -9.09 9.50 -25.07
C GLY A 228 -9.25 10.97 -24.70
N SER A 229 -10.42 11.32 -24.19
CA SER A 229 -10.68 12.63 -23.57
C SER A 229 -11.24 12.39 -22.17
N ILE A 230 -10.89 13.24 -21.23
CA ILE A 230 -11.49 13.26 -19.88
C ILE A 230 -12.03 14.66 -19.61
N GLY A 231 -13.14 14.73 -18.88
CA GLY A 231 -13.78 15.99 -18.52
C GLY A 231 -14.20 15.98 -17.07
N PHE A 232 -14.23 17.16 -16.45
CA PHE A 232 -14.57 17.30 -15.05
C PHE A 232 -15.66 18.34 -14.84
N SER A 233 -16.50 18.12 -13.83
CA SER A 233 -17.63 19.01 -13.53
C SER A 233 -17.18 20.45 -13.30
N SER A 234 -17.92 21.39 -13.87
CA SER A 234 -17.78 22.82 -13.58
C SER A 234 -18.72 23.30 -12.46
N THR A 235 -19.58 22.42 -11.93
CA THR A 235 -20.60 22.77 -10.94
C THR A 235 -20.41 22.07 -9.60
N SER A 236 -19.66 20.97 -9.56
CA SER A 236 -19.36 20.24 -8.33
C SER A 236 -18.26 20.91 -7.51
N ALA A 237 -18.34 20.79 -6.19
CA ALA A 237 -17.29 21.27 -5.29
C ALA A 237 -16.15 20.25 -5.22
N PHE A 238 -14.92 20.71 -5.45
CA PHE A 238 -13.73 19.87 -5.46
C PHE A 238 -12.66 20.39 -4.50
N THR A 239 -11.98 19.46 -3.84
CA THR A 239 -10.68 19.72 -3.20
C THR A 239 -9.58 19.32 -4.18
N TYR A 240 -8.87 20.31 -4.73
CA TYR A 240 -7.79 20.10 -5.71
C TYR A 240 -6.44 19.70 -5.08
N ASN A 241 -6.33 19.78 -3.76
CA ASN A 241 -5.18 19.32 -3.00
C ASN A 241 -5.67 18.70 -1.69
N ASP A 242 -5.57 17.37 -1.63
CA ASP A 242 -6.05 16.47 -0.58
C ASP A 242 -5.01 16.19 0.51
N THR A 243 -3.81 16.80 0.46
CA THR A 243 -2.71 16.53 1.40
C THR A 243 -3.10 16.79 2.87
N ASN A 244 -4.08 17.68 3.11
CA ASN A 244 -4.63 17.97 4.43
C ASN A 244 -6.07 17.45 4.62
N GLY A 245 -6.47 16.46 3.83
CA GLY A 245 -7.82 15.95 3.73
C GLY A 245 -8.68 16.68 2.70
N VAL A 246 -9.92 16.19 2.55
CA VAL A 246 -10.93 16.75 1.64
C VAL A 246 -11.94 17.57 2.43
N ALA A 247 -12.27 18.76 1.92
CA ALA A 247 -13.22 19.64 2.59
C ALA A 247 -14.62 19.02 2.64
N SER A 248 -15.34 19.23 3.76
CA SER A 248 -16.71 18.75 3.91
C SER A 248 -17.61 19.26 2.77
N GLY A 249 -18.34 18.36 2.13
CA GLY A 249 -19.21 18.67 0.98
C GLY A 249 -18.48 18.87 -0.35
N ALA A 250 -17.15 18.70 -0.40
CA ALA A 250 -16.37 18.64 -1.63
C ALA A 250 -15.92 17.19 -1.90
N TYR A 251 -15.63 16.90 -3.16
CA TYR A 251 -15.06 15.62 -3.58
C TYR A 251 -13.54 15.70 -3.72
N ASP A 252 -12.88 14.55 -3.60
CA ASP A 252 -11.46 14.39 -3.89
C ASP A 252 -11.24 14.49 -5.41
N PHE A 253 -10.67 15.61 -5.88
CA PHE A 253 -10.44 15.78 -7.31
C PHE A 253 -9.35 14.84 -7.84
N ASN A 254 -8.34 14.53 -7.02
CA ASN A 254 -7.23 13.70 -7.45
C ASN A 254 -7.73 12.27 -7.72
N ALA A 255 -8.57 11.74 -6.83
CA ALA A 255 -9.23 10.45 -7.02
C ALA A 255 -10.08 10.41 -8.30
N VAL A 256 -10.93 11.42 -8.51
CA VAL A 256 -11.76 11.56 -9.73
C VAL A 256 -10.86 11.62 -10.97
N ALA A 257 -9.77 12.38 -10.96
CA ALA A 257 -8.87 12.47 -12.11
C ALA A 257 -8.14 11.16 -12.41
N VAL A 258 -7.65 10.45 -11.38
CA VAL A 258 -7.05 9.11 -11.56
C VAL A 258 -8.08 8.15 -12.12
N HIS A 259 -9.31 8.16 -11.61
CA HIS A 259 -10.43 7.37 -12.10
C HIS A 259 -10.59 7.53 -13.63
N GLU A 260 -10.80 8.76 -14.11
CA GLU A 260 -11.01 9.03 -15.54
C GLU A 260 -9.80 8.65 -16.41
N PHE A 261 -8.57 8.87 -15.92
CA PHE A 261 -7.38 8.44 -16.64
C PHE A 261 -7.31 6.91 -16.77
N THR A 262 -7.63 6.17 -15.70
CA THR A 262 -7.60 4.70 -15.72
C THR A 262 -8.63 4.11 -16.68
N GLU A 263 -9.76 4.77 -16.90
CA GLU A 263 -10.73 4.35 -17.91
C GLU A 263 -10.21 4.55 -19.35
N VAL A 264 -9.55 5.68 -19.64
CA VAL A 264 -8.83 5.86 -20.92
C VAL A 264 -7.75 4.78 -21.10
N MET A 265 -7.12 4.38 -19.99
CA MET A 265 -6.15 3.30 -19.94
C MET A 265 -6.78 1.90 -19.96
N GLY A 266 -8.11 1.78 -19.96
CA GLY A 266 -8.79 0.52 -20.23
C GLY A 266 -9.36 -0.21 -19.02
N ARG A 267 -9.52 0.46 -17.88
CA ARG A 267 -10.41 0.03 -16.79
C ARG A 267 -11.87 0.17 -17.22
N LEU A 268 -12.27 -0.62 -18.21
CA LEU A 268 -13.63 -0.66 -18.77
C LEU A 268 -14.26 -1.99 -18.38
N LEU A 269 -15.59 -2.10 -18.43
CA LEU A 269 -16.25 -3.42 -18.36
C LEU A 269 -17.35 -3.47 -19.42
N LEU A 270 -16.98 -3.88 -20.63
CA LEU A 270 -17.87 -3.80 -21.78
C LEU A 270 -19.05 -4.78 -21.69
N THR A 271 -18.89 -5.94 -21.05
CA THR A 271 -19.99 -6.88 -20.71
C THR A 271 -20.98 -7.20 -21.83
N GLY A 272 -20.50 -7.29 -23.06
CA GLY A 272 -21.33 -7.62 -24.22
C GLY A 272 -21.94 -6.40 -24.91
N ASN A 273 -21.45 -5.20 -24.61
CA ASN A 273 -21.93 -3.97 -25.22
C ASN A 273 -21.83 -3.95 -26.74
N THR A 274 -22.63 -3.06 -27.35
CA THR A 274 -22.66 -2.89 -28.81
C THR A 274 -21.68 -1.80 -29.21
N LEU A 275 -20.55 -2.18 -29.83
CA LEU A 275 -19.65 -1.20 -30.44
C LEU A 275 -20.11 -0.91 -31.87
N GLY A 276 -20.69 0.28 -32.05
CA GLY A 276 -21.30 0.77 -33.29
C GLY A 276 -22.40 -0.15 -33.81
N THR A 277 -22.14 -0.93 -34.85
CA THR A 277 -23.15 -1.83 -35.45
C THR A 277 -23.01 -3.28 -35.01
N THR A 278 -22.07 -3.60 -34.13
CA THR A 278 -21.73 -4.98 -33.78
C THR A 278 -21.91 -5.18 -32.27
N THR A 279 -22.81 -6.11 -31.92
CA THR A 279 -23.17 -6.47 -30.56
C THR A 279 -22.13 -7.41 -29.93
N ASN A 280 -22.16 -7.57 -28.61
CA ASN A 280 -21.37 -8.54 -27.84
C ASN A 280 -19.85 -8.27 -27.92
N TYR A 281 -19.42 -7.08 -27.49
CA TYR A 281 -18.00 -6.79 -27.26
C TYR A 281 -17.61 -6.92 -25.79
N TYR A 282 -16.36 -7.34 -25.62
CA TYR A 282 -15.71 -7.52 -24.32
C TYR A 282 -14.33 -6.86 -24.33
N ASP A 283 -13.86 -6.39 -23.18
CA ASP A 283 -12.52 -5.85 -23.00
C ASP A 283 -11.67 -6.74 -22.06
N PRO A 284 -10.39 -6.41 -21.80
CA PRO A 284 -9.56 -7.24 -20.93
C PRO A 284 -10.13 -7.41 -19.52
N LEU A 285 -10.78 -6.41 -18.93
CA LEU A 285 -11.29 -6.51 -17.55
C LEU A 285 -12.46 -7.49 -17.44
N ASP A 286 -13.27 -7.64 -18.49
CA ASP A 286 -14.33 -8.67 -18.56
C ASP A 286 -13.78 -10.08 -18.31
N LEU A 287 -12.52 -10.35 -18.68
CA LEU A 287 -11.89 -11.66 -18.46
C LEU A 287 -11.59 -11.95 -16.98
N PHE A 288 -11.67 -10.93 -16.13
CA PHE A 288 -11.40 -10.99 -14.70
C PHE A 288 -12.63 -10.72 -13.83
N HIS A 289 -13.82 -10.68 -14.45
CA HIS A 289 -15.10 -10.63 -13.76
C HIS A 289 -15.58 -12.05 -13.43
N TYR A 290 -15.74 -12.35 -12.13
CA TYR A 290 -16.20 -13.64 -11.63
C TYR A 290 -17.43 -13.50 -10.73
N SER A 291 -18.37 -14.43 -10.86
CA SER A 291 -19.53 -14.54 -9.95
C SER A 291 -19.34 -15.64 -8.90
N ALA A 292 -18.42 -16.58 -9.13
CA ALA A 292 -18.01 -17.63 -8.21
C ALA A 292 -16.63 -18.21 -8.61
N PRO A 293 -15.95 -18.98 -7.73
CA PRO A 293 -14.73 -19.69 -8.11
C PRO A 293 -14.94 -20.57 -9.36
N GLY A 294 -14.12 -20.32 -10.38
CA GLY A 294 -14.17 -20.99 -11.69
C GLY A 294 -15.28 -20.51 -12.62
N VAL A 295 -16.09 -19.52 -12.24
CA VAL A 295 -17.24 -19.02 -13.00
C VAL A 295 -17.04 -17.56 -13.38
N ARG A 296 -16.57 -17.33 -14.62
CA ARG A 296 -16.52 -15.99 -15.20
C ARG A 296 -17.90 -15.49 -15.58
N ASP A 297 -18.11 -14.20 -15.40
CA ASP A 297 -19.32 -13.51 -15.80
C ASP A 297 -19.00 -12.42 -16.84
N PHE A 298 -19.93 -12.20 -17.76
CA PHE A 298 -19.78 -11.31 -18.91
C PHE A 298 -20.99 -10.36 -19.04
N SER A 299 -21.65 -10.05 -17.92
CA SER A 299 -22.87 -9.25 -17.81
C SER A 299 -22.69 -8.14 -16.77
N ALA A 300 -23.07 -6.91 -17.11
CA ALA A 300 -23.06 -5.77 -16.18
C ALA A 300 -24.08 -5.90 -15.03
N SER A 301 -25.05 -6.80 -15.16
CA SER A 301 -26.16 -6.94 -14.20
C SER A 301 -25.98 -8.09 -13.21
N THR A 302 -25.00 -8.97 -13.44
CA THR A 302 -24.73 -10.06 -12.50
C THR A 302 -23.84 -9.54 -11.38
N PRO A 303 -24.22 -9.70 -10.10
CA PRO A 303 -23.30 -9.44 -8.99
C PRO A 303 -22.04 -10.29 -9.11
N GLY A 304 -20.89 -9.64 -9.14
CA GLY A 304 -19.61 -10.30 -9.25
C GLY A 304 -18.45 -9.45 -8.73
N TYR A 305 -17.25 -9.96 -8.89
CA TYR A 305 -16.04 -9.39 -8.34
C TYR A 305 -14.84 -9.55 -9.28
N PHE A 306 -13.89 -8.64 -9.13
CA PHE A 306 -12.59 -8.69 -9.77
C PHE A 306 -11.74 -9.79 -9.12
N SER A 307 -11.23 -10.69 -9.95
CA SER A 307 -10.36 -11.79 -9.52
C SER A 307 -9.36 -12.17 -10.60
N ILE A 308 -8.10 -12.33 -10.19
CA ILE A 308 -6.98 -12.71 -11.07
C ILE A 308 -6.59 -14.19 -10.96
N ASN A 309 -7.28 -14.96 -10.11
CA ASN A 309 -6.92 -16.34 -9.76
C ASN A 309 -8.09 -17.31 -9.92
N SER A 310 -8.75 -17.25 -11.08
CA SER A 310 -9.89 -18.09 -11.41
C SER A 310 -11.07 -17.94 -10.45
N GLY A 311 -11.30 -16.74 -9.91
CA GLY A 311 -12.40 -16.49 -8.96
C GLY A 311 -12.15 -17.01 -7.55
N THR A 312 -10.92 -17.40 -7.19
CA THR A 312 -10.64 -17.95 -5.85
C THR A 312 -10.64 -16.85 -4.79
N THR A 313 -10.17 -15.66 -5.15
CA THR A 313 -10.07 -14.49 -4.28
C THR A 313 -10.82 -13.32 -4.90
N SER A 314 -11.71 -12.71 -4.13
CA SER A 314 -12.35 -11.43 -4.47
C SER A 314 -11.44 -10.29 -4.05
N LEU A 315 -10.95 -9.51 -5.02
CA LEU A 315 -10.14 -8.32 -4.74
C LEU A 315 -11.03 -7.08 -4.51
N GLN A 316 -12.02 -6.87 -5.38
CA GLN A 316 -13.08 -5.86 -5.23
C GLN A 316 -14.38 -6.35 -5.89
N THR A 317 -15.53 -5.88 -5.41
CA THR A 317 -16.84 -6.21 -6.01
C THR A 317 -17.23 -5.17 -7.05
N PHE A 318 -17.66 -5.61 -8.24
CA PHE A 318 -18.13 -4.71 -9.29
C PHE A 318 -19.50 -4.11 -8.96
N ASN A 319 -19.73 -2.90 -9.42
CA ASN A 319 -20.99 -2.20 -9.30
C ASN A 319 -22.06 -2.82 -10.21
N THR A 320 -23.26 -3.00 -9.66
CA THR A 320 -24.45 -3.41 -10.41
C THR A 320 -25.60 -2.40 -10.25
N GLN A 321 -25.34 -1.26 -9.61
CA GLN A 321 -26.35 -0.23 -9.39
C GLN A 321 -26.46 0.65 -10.64
N SER A 322 -27.70 0.86 -11.10
CA SER A 322 -27.98 1.76 -12.24
C SER A 322 -27.51 3.18 -11.93
N GLY A 323 -26.98 3.85 -12.95
CA GLY A 323 -26.44 5.20 -12.89
C GLY A 323 -24.93 5.26 -12.78
N GLY A 324 -24.30 4.29 -12.11
CA GLY A 324 -22.84 4.15 -12.08
C GLY A 324 -22.34 3.12 -13.10
N ASP A 325 -21.04 3.13 -13.36
CA ASP A 325 -20.46 2.23 -14.35
C ASP A 325 -20.24 0.82 -13.81
N ALA A 326 -20.37 -0.19 -14.67
CA ALA A 326 -20.27 -1.59 -14.26
C ALA A 326 -18.82 -2.02 -13.98
N GLY A 327 -17.84 -1.31 -14.57
CA GLY A 327 -16.40 -1.56 -14.37
C GLY A 327 -15.84 -0.95 -13.09
N ASP A 328 -16.66 -0.20 -12.37
CA ASP A 328 -16.31 0.41 -11.09
C ASP A 328 -16.63 -0.50 -9.91
N TRP A 329 -16.07 -0.19 -8.75
CA TRP A 329 -16.35 -0.91 -7.51
C TRP A 329 -17.69 -0.49 -6.90
N ALA A 330 -18.33 -1.44 -6.22
CA ALA A 330 -19.63 -1.24 -5.58
C ALA A 330 -19.61 -0.32 -4.34
N GLY A 331 -18.45 0.12 -3.85
CA GLY A 331 -18.35 1.05 -2.72
C GLY A 331 -18.39 0.42 -1.33
N ALA A 332 -17.91 -0.81 -1.15
CA ALA A 332 -17.80 -1.43 0.18
C ALA A 332 -16.79 -0.69 1.09
N THR A 333 -15.76 -0.09 0.49
CA THR A 333 -14.77 0.78 1.13
C THR A 333 -14.63 2.06 0.32
N VAL A 334 -14.19 3.14 0.97
CA VAL A 334 -13.83 4.39 0.28
C VAL A 334 -12.61 4.12 -0.62
N ASP A 335 -12.74 4.43 -1.91
CA ASP A 335 -11.81 4.00 -2.96
C ASP A 335 -12.03 4.86 -4.23
N ALA A 336 -10.94 5.23 -4.91
CA ALA A 336 -10.98 6.10 -6.10
C ALA A 336 -11.69 5.48 -7.32
N ALA A 337 -11.73 4.15 -7.41
CA ALA A 337 -12.38 3.41 -8.51
C ALA A 337 -13.80 2.92 -8.16
N ASN A 338 -14.39 3.41 -7.07
CA ASN A 338 -15.81 3.19 -6.80
C ASN A 338 -16.70 3.75 -7.91
N ALA A 339 -17.96 3.30 -7.99
CA ALA A 339 -18.94 3.85 -8.93
C ALA A 339 -19.52 5.20 -8.47
N PHE A 340 -19.41 5.45 -7.16
CA PHE A 340 -19.95 6.63 -6.51
C PHE A 340 -18.93 7.19 -5.51
N ALA A 341 -18.46 8.40 -5.78
CA ALA A 341 -17.54 9.15 -4.93
C ALA A 341 -18.19 9.52 -3.59
N THR A 342 -17.37 9.56 -2.54
CA THR A 342 -17.79 9.97 -1.19
C THR A 342 -17.30 11.37 -0.86
N ALA A 343 -18.22 12.31 -0.62
CA ALA A 343 -17.84 13.69 -0.30
C ALA A 343 -17.18 13.80 1.10
N GLY A 344 -16.22 14.72 1.23
CA GLY A 344 -15.57 15.07 2.50
C GLY A 344 -14.53 14.06 3.00
N VAL A 345 -14.13 13.09 2.18
CA VAL A 345 -13.09 12.11 2.50
C VAL A 345 -12.07 12.05 1.37
N VAL A 346 -10.83 11.69 1.72
CA VAL A 346 -9.80 11.32 0.74
C VAL A 346 -10.18 9.95 0.19
N GLU A 347 -10.18 9.78 -1.12
CA GLU A 347 -10.51 8.52 -1.78
C GLU A 347 -9.22 7.86 -2.30
N PRO A 348 -8.63 6.91 -1.56
CA PRO A 348 -7.35 6.35 -1.93
C PRO A 348 -7.47 5.44 -3.15
N VAL A 349 -6.42 5.39 -3.96
CA VAL A 349 -6.22 4.32 -4.95
C VAL A 349 -5.74 3.08 -4.20
N SER A 350 -6.53 2.00 -4.25
CA SER A 350 -6.23 0.75 -3.57
C SER A 350 -5.29 -0.15 -4.37
N ASN A 351 -4.75 -1.19 -3.73
CA ASN A 351 -3.97 -2.21 -4.44
C ASN A 351 -4.81 -2.95 -5.48
N ALA A 352 -6.13 -3.07 -5.28
CA ALA A 352 -7.00 -3.71 -6.24
C ALA A 352 -7.08 -2.89 -7.53
N ASP A 353 -7.11 -1.55 -7.43
CA ASP A 353 -7.07 -0.65 -8.58
C ASP A 353 -5.77 -0.82 -9.36
N LEU A 354 -4.65 -0.79 -8.65
CA LEU A 354 -3.32 -0.95 -9.27
C LEU A 354 -3.16 -2.34 -9.91
N THR A 355 -3.68 -3.38 -9.26
CA THR A 355 -3.68 -4.76 -9.79
C THR A 355 -4.61 -4.89 -11.00
N ALA A 356 -5.75 -4.20 -11.01
CA ALA A 356 -6.68 -4.22 -12.15
C ALA A 356 -6.02 -3.65 -13.39
N MET A 357 -5.28 -2.55 -13.27
CA MET A 357 -4.51 -1.99 -14.39
C MET A 357 -3.34 -2.87 -14.82
N ASP A 358 -2.63 -3.48 -13.85
CA ASP A 358 -1.50 -4.38 -14.11
C ASP A 358 -1.92 -5.51 -15.07
N VAL A 359 -2.92 -6.28 -14.66
CA VAL A 359 -3.32 -7.50 -15.37
C VAL A 359 -4.06 -7.26 -16.70
N ILE A 360 -4.43 -6.01 -16.99
CA ILE A 360 -5.03 -5.61 -18.27
C ILE A 360 -4.00 -4.99 -19.23
N GLY A 361 -2.71 -4.98 -18.85
CA GLY A 361 -1.59 -4.67 -19.73
C GLY A 361 -0.78 -3.43 -19.37
N TRP A 362 -0.71 -3.04 -18.10
CA TRP A 362 0.13 -1.92 -17.64
C TRP A 362 1.14 -2.37 -16.60
N ASN A 363 2.39 -2.52 -16.99
CA ASN A 363 3.45 -3.07 -16.15
C ASN A 363 3.71 -2.24 -14.89
N ARG A 364 3.32 -2.77 -13.74
CA ARG A 364 3.50 -2.10 -12.45
C ARG A 364 4.97 -1.82 -12.15
N VAL A 365 5.26 -0.63 -11.63
CA VAL A 365 6.61 -0.26 -11.18
C VAL A 365 7.00 -1.18 -10.03
N SER A 366 8.00 -2.01 -10.29
CA SER A 366 8.46 -3.02 -9.35
C SER A 366 9.49 -2.41 -8.40
N THR A 367 9.21 -2.46 -7.10
CA THR A 367 10.19 -2.15 -6.06
C THR A 367 10.41 -3.37 -5.19
N THR A 368 11.66 -3.65 -4.83
CA THR A 368 11.97 -4.79 -3.97
C THR A 368 11.92 -4.35 -2.51
N PRO A 369 11.16 -5.04 -1.63
CA PRO A 369 11.23 -4.78 -0.20
C PRO A 369 12.67 -4.99 0.28
N THR A 370 13.15 -4.10 1.13
CA THR A 370 14.55 -4.07 1.61
C THR A 370 14.79 -4.93 2.84
N GLY A 371 13.73 -5.35 3.54
CA GLY A 371 13.80 -6.22 4.70
C GLY A 371 12.47 -6.32 5.43
N VAL A 372 12.54 -6.66 6.71
CA VAL A 372 11.39 -6.61 7.61
C VAL A 372 11.70 -5.83 8.89
N SER A 373 10.66 -5.24 9.44
CA SER A 373 10.62 -4.75 10.81
C SER A 373 9.89 -5.77 11.68
N ILE A 374 10.30 -5.87 12.94
CA ILE A 374 9.71 -6.77 13.94
C ILE A 374 9.41 -5.98 15.21
N ALA A 375 8.21 -6.15 15.75
CA ALA A 375 7.75 -5.52 16.98
C ALA A 375 7.19 -6.57 17.92
N ALA A 376 7.63 -6.56 19.19
CA ALA A 376 7.11 -7.48 20.20
C ALA A 376 5.59 -7.35 20.37
N ASP A 377 4.93 -8.49 20.52
CA ASP A 377 3.53 -8.61 20.89
C ASP A 377 3.44 -9.11 22.34
N PRO A 378 3.39 -8.20 23.33
CA PRO A 378 3.36 -8.60 24.73
C PRO A 378 1.99 -9.14 25.17
N SER A 379 0.94 -9.05 24.34
CA SER A 379 -0.43 -9.40 24.73
C SER A 379 -0.60 -10.87 25.14
N GLY A 380 0.21 -11.76 24.56
CA GLY A 380 0.26 -13.18 24.89
C GLY A 380 1.31 -13.55 25.93
N LEU A 381 2.12 -12.59 26.42
CA LEU A 381 3.36 -12.87 27.14
C LEU A 381 3.13 -13.68 28.42
N ALA A 382 2.12 -13.34 29.23
CA ALA A 382 1.77 -14.11 30.42
C ALA A 382 1.42 -15.58 30.11
N ALA A 383 0.80 -15.84 28.96
CA ALA A 383 0.51 -17.20 28.52
C ALA A 383 1.74 -17.91 27.95
N ALA A 384 2.70 -17.14 27.41
CA ALA A 384 3.94 -17.66 26.83
C ALA A 384 4.87 -18.26 27.90
N GLN A 385 4.91 -17.70 29.12
CA GLN A 385 5.85 -18.07 30.17
C GLN A 385 5.54 -19.44 30.84
N GLY A 386 5.75 -20.54 30.12
CA GLY A 386 5.64 -21.89 30.64
C GLY A 386 6.80 -22.29 31.57
N SER A 387 6.69 -23.42 32.27
CA SER A 387 7.76 -23.94 33.12
C SER A 387 8.89 -24.54 32.28
N GLY A 388 9.88 -23.71 31.90
CA GLY A 388 11.12 -24.11 31.21
C GLY A 388 11.03 -24.24 29.69
N ALA A 389 9.93 -23.76 29.12
CA ALA A 389 9.70 -23.62 27.70
C ALA A 389 8.66 -22.53 27.48
N LEU A 390 8.68 -21.89 26.31
CA LEU A 390 7.55 -21.07 25.90
C LEU A 390 6.36 -21.96 25.52
N SER A 391 5.18 -21.61 26.01
CA SER A 391 3.92 -22.32 25.73
C SER A 391 3.60 -22.34 24.23
N ALA A 392 2.84 -23.35 23.81
CA ALA A 392 2.48 -23.54 22.40
C ALA A 392 1.48 -22.50 21.87
N ASN A 393 1.64 -22.14 20.59
CA ASN A 393 0.72 -21.27 19.82
C ASN A 393 0.49 -19.88 20.42
N VAL A 394 1.53 -19.29 21.01
CA VAL A 394 1.46 -17.93 21.58
C VAL A 394 2.17 -16.95 20.65
N ALA A 395 1.50 -15.85 20.31
CA ALA A 395 2.08 -14.77 19.52
C ALA A 395 3.21 -14.08 20.31
N LEU A 396 4.33 -13.84 19.65
CA LEU A 396 5.51 -13.20 20.22
C LEU A 396 5.82 -11.86 19.58
N ALA A 397 5.52 -11.72 18.28
CA ALA A 397 5.83 -10.52 17.53
C ALA A 397 4.94 -10.33 16.29
N GLN A 398 4.80 -9.07 15.90
CA GLN A 398 4.26 -8.65 14.61
C GLN A 398 5.42 -8.27 13.68
N VAL A 399 5.29 -8.63 12.41
CA VAL A 399 6.28 -8.45 11.35
C VAL A 399 5.64 -7.65 10.24
N ALA A 400 6.35 -6.62 9.77
CA ALA A 400 5.95 -5.82 8.63
C ALA A 400 7.13 -5.63 7.67
N GLN A 401 6.86 -5.48 6.38
CA GLN A 401 7.88 -5.19 5.38
C GLN A 401 8.58 -3.85 5.67
N THR A 402 9.81 -3.70 5.18
CA THR A 402 10.53 -2.42 5.15
C THR A 402 11.00 -2.15 3.74
N GLY A 403 10.75 -0.93 3.23
CA GLY A 403 10.90 -0.63 1.81
C GLY A 403 9.86 -1.37 0.95
N GLY A 404 10.03 -1.29 -0.37
CA GLY A 404 8.98 -1.68 -1.31
C GLY A 404 7.85 -0.64 -1.35
N ASN A 405 6.81 -0.89 -2.15
CA ASN A 405 5.64 -0.04 -2.22
C ASN A 405 4.62 -0.47 -1.15
N SER A 406 4.24 0.45 -0.26
CA SER A 406 3.33 0.15 0.86
C SER A 406 1.90 -0.17 0.43
N ALA A 407 1.52 0.19 -0.80
CA ALA A 407 0.22 -0.19 -1.37
C ALA A 407 0.17 -1.68 -1.72
N ASP A 408 1.30 -2.37 -1.81
CA ASP A 408 1.37 -3.75 -2.32
C ASP A 408 0.90 -4.75 -1.27
N SER A 409 0.60 -5.97 -1.71
CA SER A 409 0.32 -7.08 -0.80
C SER A 409 1.60 -7.84 -0.47
N PHE A 410 1.78 -8.20 0.79
CA PHE A 410 2.98 -8.87 1.29
C PHE A 410 2.64 -10.16 2.03
N THR A 411 3.49 -11.16 1.82
CA THR A 411 3.54 -12.38 2.64
C THR A 411 4.91 -12.51 3.27
N TYR A 412 4.98 -13.23 4.38
CA TYR A 412 6.22 -13.37 5.15
C TYR A 412 6.62 -14.83 5.27
N SER A 413 7.93 -15.08 5.20
CA SER A 413 8.49 -16.42 5.39
C SER A 413 9.46 -16.44 6.56
N LEU A 414 9.46 -17.56 7.29
CA LEU A 414 10.36 -17.81 8.41
C LEU A 414 11.39 -18.88 8.02
N GLY A 415 12.65 -18.60 8.29
CA GLY A 415 13.77 -19.51 8.09
C GLY A 415 14.76 -19.47 9.26
N GLY A 416 15.92 -20.08 9.06
CA GLY A 416 17.00 -20.15 10.06
C GLY A 416 16.99 -21.41 10.91
N ALA A 417 17.96 -21.50 11.81
CA ALA A 417 18.16 -22.65 12.70
C ALA A 417 17.12 -22.63 13.82
N GLY A 418 16.26 -23.65 13.82
CA GLY A 418 15.19 -23.80 14.82
C GLY A 418 13.85 -23.19 14.42
N ALA A 419 13.70 -22.71 13.17
CA ALA A 419 12.43 -22.18 12.65
C ALA A 419 11.25 -23.14 12.80
N SER A 420 11.48 -24.45 12.80
CA SER A 420 10.44 -25.47 13.01
C SER A 420 9.79 -25.43 14.40
N ALA A 421 10.39 -24.73 15.37
CA ALA A 421 9.80 -24.51 16.69
C ALA A 421 8.79 -23.35 16.70
N PHE A 422 8.64 -22.62 15.59
CA PHE A 422 7.81 -21.43 15.48
C PHE A 422 6.83 -21.55 14.31
N THR A 423 5.86 -20.66 14.28
CA THR A 423 4.95 -20.47 13.16
C THR A 423 4.92 -19.00 12.76
N LEU A 424 4.65 -18.74 11.48
CA LEU A 424 4.49 -17.40 10.94
C LEU A 424 3.25 -17.40 10.06
N ALA A 425 2.22 -16.65 10.47
CA ALA A 425 0.99 -16.49 9.71
C ALA A 425 0.94 -15.08 9.11
N SER A 426 0.55 -14.93 7.85
CA SER A 426 0.39 -13.62 7.21
C SER A 426 -1.09 -13.29 7.06
N ALA A 427 -1.51 -12.13 7.54
CA ALA A 427 -2.87 -11.60 7.35
C ALA A 427 -2.82 -10.07 7.29
N ASN A 428 -3.58 -9.46 6.37
CA ASN A 428 -3.67 -8.00 6.22
C ASN A 428 -2.29 -7.31 6.11
N ASN A 429 -1.37 -7.87 5.31
CA ASN A 429 0.01 -7.41 5.15
C ASN A 429 0.86 -7.41 6.43
N VAL A 430 0.44 -8.10 7.49
CA VAL A 430 1.20 -8.27 8.73
C VAL A 430 1.47 -9.75 8.96
N GLY A 431 2.72 -10.07 9.33
CA GLY A 431 3.12 -11.40 9.76
C GLY A 431 3.04 -11.54 11.28
N THR A 432 2.32 -12.52 11.80
CA THR A 432 2.32 -12.86 13.23
C THR A 432 3.29 -14.00 13.47
N LEU A 433 4.41 -13.72 14.15
CA LEU A 433 5.34 -14.73 14.63
C LEU A 433 4.82 -15.30 15.96
N ALA A 434 4.71 -16.62 16.04
CA ALA A 434 4.22 -17.32 17.22
C ALA A 434 5.07 -18.57 17.53
N THR A 435 5.00 -19.05 18.76
CA THR A 435 5.53 -20.37 19.11
C THR A 435 4.78 -21.48 18.37
N GLY A 436 5.47 -22.58 18.09
CA GLY A 436 4.89 -23.73 17.40
C GLY A 436 3.93 -24.53 18.28
N ALA A 437 3.24 -25.50 17.68
CA ALA A 437 2.25 -26.34 18.37
C ALA A 437 2.81 -27.18 19.53
N ALA A 438 4.13 -27.39 19.58
CA ALA A 438 4.81 -28.08 20.67
C ALA A 438 5.38 -27.12 21.75
N GLY A 439 5.23 -25.81 21.58
CA GLY A 439 5.99 -24.81 22.32
C GLY A 439 7.43 -24.68 21.84
N VAL A 440 8.21 -23.84 22.52
CA VAL A 440 9.63 -23.61 22.21
C VAL A 440 10.45 -23.99 23.43
N ALA A 441 11.33 -24.98 23.27
CA ALA A 441 12.10 -25.52 24.38
C ALA A 441 13.10 -24.49 24.94
N GLY A 442 13.17 -24.40 26.26
CA GLY A 442 14.20 -23.69 26.97
C GLY A 442 15.43 -24.53 27.25
N GLY A 443 16.51 -23.86 27.68
CA GLY A 443 17.75 -24.52 28.09
C GLY A 443 18.42 -23.79 29.24
N THR A 444 19.20 -24.53 30.05
CA THR A 444 20.01 -23.93 31.13
C THR A 444 20.96 -22.89 30.55
N ASN A 445 20.92 -21.67 31.09
CA ASN A 445 21.64 -20.48 30.62
C ASN A 445 21.23 -20.01 29.21
N GLY A 446 20.07 -20.42 28.71
CA GLY A 446 19.50 -19.98 27.44
C GLY A 446 19.76 -20.95 26.27
N GLN A 447 18.69 -21.30 25.56
CA GLN A 447 18.70 -21.99 24.27
C GLN A 447 18.51 -20.98 23.14
N LEU A 448 19.44 -20.93 22.18
CA LEU A 448 19.35 -20.04 21.02
C LEU A 448 18.54 -20.65 19.86
N TYR A 449 17.70 -19.82 19.26
CA TYR A 449 17.07 -20.01 17.97
C TYR A 449 17.47 -18.85 17.06
N ALA A 450 18.29 -19.15 16.06
CA ALA A 450 18.86 -18.18 15.13
C ALA A 450 18.01 -18.13 13.86
N LEU A 451 17.13 -17.14 13.74
CA LEU A 451 16.04 -17.11 12.78
C LEU A 451 16.23 -16.02 11.73
N THR A 452 15.49 -16.15 10.62
CA THR A 452 15.47 -15.15 9.55
C THR A 452 14.05 -14.93 9.06
N LEU A 453 13.74 -13.69 8.70
CA LEU A 453 12.47 -13.31 8.08
C LEU A 453 12.70 -12.72 6.68
N THR A 454 11.81 -13.01 5.76
CA THR A 454 11.73 -12.33 4.46
C THR A 454 10.32 -11.81 4.23
N ALA A 455 10.20 -10.64 3.60
CA ALA A 455 8.96 -10.17 3.01
C ALA A 455 8.96 -10.49 1.51
N THR A 456 7.89 -11.08 1.02
CA THR A 456 7.63 -11.26 -0.41
C THR A 456 6.45 -10.39 -0.79
N ASP A 457 6.70 -9.43 -1.66
CA ASP A 457 5.66 -8.70 -2.37
C ASP A 457 4.96 -9.68 -3.31
N THR A 458 3.68 -9.96 -3.05
CA THR A 458 2.90 -10.89 -3.84
C THR A 458 2.39 -10.29 -5.14
N THR A 459 2.42 -8.96 -5.28
CA THR A 459 2.07 -8.26 -6.51
C THR A 459 3.19 -8.44 -7.52
N THR A 460 4.43 -8.09 -7.14
CA THR A 460 5.58 -8.15 -8.06
C THR A 460 6.30 -9.50 -8.05
N GLY A 461 6.18 -10.28 -6.98
CA GLY A 461 6.95 -11.51 -6.75
C GLY A 461 8.33 -11.28 -6.16
N ASN A 462 8.72 -10.03 -5.89
CA ASN A 462 10.02 -9.70 -5.31
C ASN A 462 10.10 -10.08 -3.83
N THR A 463 11.24 -10.62 -3.43
CA THR A 463 11.52 -10.99 -2.04
C THR A 463 12.67 -10.16 -1.47
N SER A 464 12.51 -9.72 -0.23
CA SER A 464 13.57 -9.02 0.49
C SER A 464 14.77 -9.91 0.79
N PRO A 465 15.96 -9.32 1.03
CA PRO A 465 17.00 -10.01 1.75
C PRO A 465 16.48 -10.57 3.09
N ALA A 466 17.06 -11.70 3.52
CA ALA A 466 16.74 -12.29 4.81
C ALA A 466 17.21 -11.38 5.94
N SER A 467 16.27 -10.95 6.79
CA SER A 467 16.56 -10.16 7.99
C SER A 467 16.75 -11.10 9.18
N PRO A 468 17.96 -11.18 9.77
CA PRO A 468 18.22 -12.07 10.90
C PRO A 468 17.62 -11.50 12.19
N PHE A 469 17.14 -12.40 13.06
CA PHE A 469 16.78 -12.10 14.44
C PHE A 469 16.97 -13.35 15.30
N ASP A 470 17.19 -13.16 16.60
CA ASP A 470 17.39 -14.25 17.55
C ASP A 470 16.22 -14.36 18.53
N VAL A 471 15.95 -15.58 18.97
CA VAL A 471 15.14 -15.88 20.15
C VAL A 471 15.96 -16.73 21.11
N ILE A 472 16.07 -16.30 22.36
CA ILE A 472 16.75 -17.02 23.43
C ILE A 472 15.74 -17.37 24.52
N VAL A 473 15.70 -18.65 24.92
CA VAL A 473 14.74 -19.16 25.92
C VAL A 473 15.48 -19.85 27.06
N GLY A 474 15.30 -19.36 28.29
CA GLY A 474 15.80 -19.93 29.55
C GLY A 474 15.05 -21.21 29.97
N GLY A 475 15.50 -21.81 31.07
CA GLY A 475 14.97 -23.04 31.67
C GLY A 475 14.01 -22.79 32.84
N ILE A 476 13.96 -23.74 33.79
CA ILE A 476 13.04 -23.72 34.95
C ILE A 476 13.65 -23.13 36.24
N GLY A 477 14.90 -22.69 36.20
CA GLY A 477 15.62 -22.21 37.37
C GLY A 477 16.53 -21.05 37.00
N GLY A 478 17.12 -20.39 38.00
CA GLY A 478 17.91 -19.19 37.78
C GLY A 478 19.04 -19.39 36.77
N ASP A 479 18.87 -18.77 35.60
CA ASP A 479 19.77 -18.84 34.47
C ASP A 479 20.74 -17.67 34.45
N THR A 480 21.94 -17.88 33.90
CA THR A 480 22.87 -16.79 33.58
C THR A 480 23.02 -16.70 32.06
N VAL A 481 22.18 -15.86 31.45
CA VAL A 481 22.10 -15.69 29.99
C VAL A 481 23.04 -14.59 29.53
N SER A 482 24.08 -14.96 28.78
CA SER A 482 24.94 -14.00 28.06
C SER A 482 24.51 -13.91 26.60
N VAL A 483 23.72 -12.88 26.26
CA VAL A 483 23.11 -12.73 24.93
C VAL A 483 24.18 -12.68 23.85
N ALA A 484 25.21 -11.85 24.01
CA ALA A 484 26.29 -11.70 23.03
C ALA A 484 27.08 -13.01 22.80
N THR A 485 27.22 -13.84 23.83
CA THR A 485 27.91 -15.14 23.71
C THR A 485 27.05 -16.14 22.96
N LEU A 486 25.74 -16.16 23.24
CA LEU A 486 24.79 -17.06 22.59
C LEU A 486 24.54 -16.67 21.13
N SER A 487 24.21 -15.40 20.86
CA SER A 487 23.95 -14.88 19.49
C SER A 487 25.10 -15.16 18.51
N GLY A 488 26.32 -15.36 19.02
CA GLY A 488 27.39 -16.02 18.28
C GLY A 488 27.64 -15.44 16.88
N ALA A 489 27.46 -16.25 15.84
CA ALA A 489 27.81 -15.94 14.45
C ALA A 489 26.92 -14.90 13.75
N LEU A 490 25.73 -14.59 14.28
CA LEU A 490 24.87 -13.52 13.74
C LEU A 490 25.31 -12.12 14.22
N GLY A 491 26.10 -12.07 15.30
CA GLY A 491 26.73 -10.85 15.78
C GLY A 491 25.83 -9.97 16.64
N VAL A 492 26.47 -9.01 17.32
CA VAL A 492 25.86 -8.18 18.38
C VAL A 492 24.83 -7.16 17.90
N ALA A 493 24.70 -6.96 16.59
CA ALA A 493 23.72 -6.05 15.98
C ALA A 493 22.37 -6.72 15.70
N THR A 494 22.30 -8.05 15.77
CA THR A 494 21.07 -8.80 15.53
C THR A 494 20.02 -8.47 16.60
N PRO A 495 18.78 -8.12 16.21
CA PRO A 495 17.69 -7.96 17.17
C PRO A 495 17.40 -9.28 17.87
N THR A 496 17.20 -9.24 19.19
CA THR A 496 17.08 -10.48 19.98
C THR A 496 15.94 -10.40 20.99
N PHE A 497 15.07 -11.41 20.96
CA PHE A 497 14.14 -11.70 22.05
C PHE A 497 14.81 -12.60 23.06
N VAL A 498 14.66 -12.30 24.35
CA VAL A 498 15.18 -13.10 25.45
C VAL A 498 14.06 -13.31 26.46
N TYR A 499 13.79 -14.57 26.77
CA TYR A 499 12.81 -15.00 27.76
C TYR A 499 13.53 -15.81 28.84
N GLY A 500 13.63 -15.29 30.06
CA GLY A 500 14.21 -15.99 31.23
C GLY A 500 13.33 -17.14 31.72
N LEU A 501 12.01 -16.90 31.73
CA LEU A 501 10.95 -17.79 32.22
C LEU A 501 10.85 -17.80 33.74
N ALA A 502 11.08 -18.94 34.39
CA ALA A 502 10.90 -19.06 35.83
C ALA A 502 12.27 -19.24 36.48
N GLY A 503 12.55 -18.48 37.53
CA GLY A 503 13.87 -18.49 38.15
C GLY A 503 14.26 -17.09 38.59
N ASN A 504 15.38 -16.96 39.29
CA ASN A 504 15.99 -15.65 39.46
C ASN A 504 17.11 -15.55 38.43
N ASP A 505 16.78 -14.96 37.29
CA ASP A 505 17.61 -14.97 36.10
C ASP A 505 18.54 -13.77 36.07
N VAL A 506 19.73 -13.96 35.47
CA VAL A 506 20.70 -12.91 35.20
C VAL A 506 20.89 -12.84 33.70
N ILE A 507 20.28 -11.82 33.08
CA ILE A 507 20.29 -11.63 31.62
C ILE A 507 21.20 -10.44 31.28
N SER A 508 22.27 -10.71 30.53
CA SER A 508 23.26 -9.72 30.12
C SER A 508 23.34 -9.55 28.61
N GLY A 509 22.84 -8.39 28.14
CA GLY A 509 22.95 -7.88 26.79
C GLY A 509 23.97 -6.74 26.63
N SER A 510 24.87 -6.52 27.60
CA SER A 510 25.73 -5.32 27.66
C SER A 510 26.60 -5.05 26.43
N SER A 511 26.93 -6.08 25.65
CA SER A 511 27.72 -5.96 24.42
C SER A 511 26.87 -5.87 23.15
N MET A 512 25.55 -5.96 23.27
CA MET A 512 24.61 -5.91 22.15
C MET A 512 24.45 -4.46 21.69
N THR A 513 24.43 -4.27 20.38
CA THR A 513 24.11 -3.01 19.72
C THR A 513 22.74 -3.05 19.04
N GLY A 514 22.23 -4.25 18.76
CA GLY A 514 20.87 -4.47 18.28
C GLY A 514 19.82 -4.20 19.35
N LYS A 515 18.55 -4.13 18.92
CA LYS A 515 17.41 -4.02 19.83
C LYS A 515 17.23 -5.32 20.62
N LEU A 516 17.07 -5.20 21.93
CA LEU A 516 16.72 -6.32 22.79
C LEU A 516 15.28 -6.20 23.28
N TRP A 517 14.56 -7.31 23.25
CA TRP A 517 13.30 -7.50 23.97
C TRP A 517 13.57 -8.49 25.10
N LEU A 518 13.54 -8.00 26.33
CA LEU A 518 13.96 -8.72 27.52
C LEU A 518 12.74 -8.99 28.39
N ASP A 519 12.40 -10.26 28.58
CA ASP A 519 11.42 -10.74 29.54
C ASP A 519 12.18 -11.60 30.57
N GLY A 520 12.24 -11.13 31.82
CA GLY A 520 12.79 -11.94 32.92
C GLY A 520 11.88 -13.12 33.22
N GLY A 521 10.57 -12.84 33.27
CA GLY A 521 9.54 -13.79 33.64
C GLY A 521 9.28 -13.76 35.13
N ALA A 522 9.01 -14.91 35.74
CA ALA A 522 8.67 -15.00 37.16
C ALA A 522 9.91 -15.23 38.02
N GLY A 523 10.20 -14.26 38.90
CA GLY A 523 11.23 -14.39 39.93
C GLY A 523 11.79 -13.03 40.31
N ALA A 524 13.01 -13.01 40.84
CA ALA A 524 13.74 -11.77 41.08
C ALA A 524 14.88 -11.67 40.06
N ASP A 525 14.58 -11.08 38.91
CA ASP A 525 15.48 -11.11 37.77
C ASP A 525 16.41 -9.89 37.73
N THR A 526 17.59 -10.06 37.16
CA THR A 526 18.55 -8.98 36.92
C THR A 526 18.83 -8.88 35.42
N MET A 527 18.36 -7.80 34.81
CA MET A 527 18.46 -7.57 33.37
C MET A 527 19.40 -6.39 33.07
N THR A 528 20.25 -6.58 32.08
CA THR A 528 21.16 -5.55 31.55
C THR A 528 21.00 -5.45 30.04
N GLY A 529 20.53 -4.31 29.55
CA GLY A 529 20.38 -4.04 28.12
C GLY A 529 21.71 -3.74 27.42
N GLY A 530 21.65 -3.59 26.10
CA GLY A 530 22.76 -3.14 25.25
C GLY A 530 22.75 -1.64 24.97
N SER A 531 23.53 -1.21 23.98
CA SER A 531 23.51 0.18 23.50
C SER A 531 22.38 0.48 22.51
N GLY A 532 21.71 -0.55 21.99
CA GLY A 532 20.49 -0.41 21.18
C GLY A 532 19.30 0.07 22.01
N ALA A 533 18.19 0.41 21.35
CA ALA A 533 16.95 0.76 22.05
C ALA A 533 16.27 -0.50 22.60
N ASN A 534 16.38 -0.77 23.90
CA ASN A 534 15.91 -1.99 24.52
C ASN A 534 14.48 -1.84 25.06
N ALA A 535 13.73 -2.94 25.07
CA ALA A 535 12.42 -3.02 25.70
C ALA A 535 12.42 -4.13 26.76
N TYR A 536 11.97 -3.79 27.96
CA TYR A 536 11.79 -4.72 29.08
C TYR A 536 10.30 -5.06 29.19
N LEU A 537 9.95 -6.30 28.89
CA LEU A 537 8.58 -6.75 28.71
C LEU A 537 8.04 -7.36 30.00
N TYR A 538 6.77 -7.13 30.28
CA TYR A 538 6.08 -7.67 31.44
C TYR A 538 4.71 -8.21 31.05
N GLY A 539 4.49 -9.51 31.30
CA GLY A 539 3.25 -10.22 30.98
C GLY A 539 2.26 -10.23 32.15
N ALA A 540 2.76 -10.35 33.38
CA ALA A 540 1.93 -10.38 34.58
C ALA A 540 2.56 -9.59 35.74
N THR A 541 1.73 -9.17 36.70
CA THR A 541 2.24 -8.48 37.90
C THR A 541 3.11 -9.39 38.78
N SER A 542 2.93 -10.71 38.66
CA SER A 542 3.76 -11.72 39.31
C SER A 542 5.20 -11.76 38.81
N ASP A 543 5.47 -11.19 37.64
CA ASP A 543 6.80 -11.20 37.02
C ASP A 543 7.77 -10.37 37.87
N SER A 544 7.30 -9.27 38.49
CA SER A 544 8.13 -8.39 39.32
C SER A 544 7.38 -7.91 40.56
N THR A 545 7.28 -8.77 41.57
CA THR A 545 6.59 -8.48 42.84
C THR A 545 7.44 -7.60 43.76
N SER A 546 6.84 -6.97 44.78
CA SER A 546 7.64 -6.17 45.74
C SER A 546 8.70 -6.96 46.53
N SER A 547 8.51 -8.28 46.72
CA SER A 547 9.45 -9.17 47.43
C SER A 547 10.46 -9.87 46.52
N ALA A 548 10.14 -9.99 45.24
CA ALA A 548 10.96 -10.53 44.18
C ALA A 548 10.80 -9.58 43.00
N MET A 549 11.43 -8.41 43.13
CA MET A 549 11.36 -7.36 42.11
C MET A 549 12.53 -7.51 41.17
N ASP A 550 12.27 -7.21 39.91
CA ASP A 550 13.30 -7.16 38.90
C ASP A 550 14.17 -5.94 39.04
N ILE A 551 15.42 -6.11 38.62
CA ILE A 551 16.45 -5.08 38.60
C ILE A 551 16.91 -4.89 37.16
N ILE A 552 16.69 -3.70 36.63
CA ILE A 552 17.27 -3.25 35.36
C ILE A 552 18.50 -2.40 35.67
N THR A 553 19.68 -2.88 35.28
CA THR A 553 20.95 -2.35 35.78
C THR A 553 21.46 -1.11 35.04
N ASN A 554 21.00 -0.88 33.79
CA ASN A 554 21.52 0.16 32.91
C ASN A 554 20.46 0.82 32.01
N PHE A 555 19.26 1.07 32.53
CA PHE A 555 18.18 1.65 31.74
C PHE A 555 18.54 3.04 31.16
N HIS A 556 18.51 3.19 29.84
CA HIS A 556 18.79 4.44 29.13
C HIS A 556 17.49 5.18 28.81
N SER A 557 17.10 6.15 29.63
CA SER A 557 15.82 6.86 29.48
C SER A 557 15.61 7.60 28.14
N ALA A 558 16.66 7.79 27.34
CA ALA A 558 16.56 8.37 26.01
C ALA A 558 16.11 7.37 24.92
N ALA A 559 16.21 6.07 25.17
CA ALA A 559 15.99 5.02 24.17
C ALA A 559 15.19 3.82 24.67
N ASP A 560 15.38 3.43 25.93
CA ASP A 560 14.80 2.22 26.49
C ASP A 560 13.33 2.42 26.93
N GLN A 561 12.59 1.30 26.91
CA GLN A 561 11.18 1.23 27.25
C GLN A 561 10.89 0.10 28.24
N ILE A 562 9.95 0.32 29.16
CA ILE A 562 9.30 -0.71 29.95
C ILE A 562 7.92 -0.93 29.33
N ASP A 563 7.62 -2.14 28.90
CA ASP A 563 6.39 -2.49 28.20
C ASP A 563 5.45 -3.30 29.09
N LEU A 564 4.41 -2.61 29.57
CA LEU A 564 3.39 -3.16 30.46
C LEU A 564 2.10 -3.52 29.71
N ARG A 565 2.08 -3.43 28.36
CA ARG A 565 0.89 -3.77 27.56
C ARG A 565 0.50 -5.24 27.72
N GLY A 566 1.45 -6.10 28.10
CA GLY A 566 1.20 -7.52 28.36
C GLY A 566 0.34 -7.81 29.59
N LEU A 567 0.23 -6.85 30.53
CA LEU A 567 -0.63 -7.00 31.72
C LEU A 567 -2.14 -7.09 31.38
N GLY A 568 -2.53 -6.76 30.14
CA GLY A 568 -3.92 -6.89 29.68
C GLY A 568 -4.88 -5.88 30.31
N ILE A 569 -4.37 -4.79 30.89
CA ILE A 569 -5.15 -3.70 31.48
C ILE A 569 -4.70 -2.34 30.96
N THR A 570 -5.63 -1.39 30.87
CA THR A 570 -5.33 0.01 30.54
C THR A 570 -4.80 0.72 31.79
N LEU A 571 -3.57 1.22 31.72
CA LEU A 571 -2.94 1.95 32.82
C LEU A 571 -2.86 3.44 32.51
N LYS A 572 -3.00 4.28 33.53
CA LYS A 572 -2.71 5.71 33.42
C LYS A 572 -1.29 6.00 33.87
N TYR A 573 -0.56 6.80 33.10
CA TYR A 573 0.73 7.32 33.55
C TYR A 573 0.55 8.41 34.63
N ALA A 574 0.92 8.08 35.87
CA ALA A 574 0.87 8.99 37.02
C ALA A 574 2.14 9.85 37.17
N GLY A 575 3.20 9.55 36.41
CA GLY A 575 4.47 10.26 36.49
C GLY A 575 5.22 10.03 37.80
N LYS A 576 5.99 11.04 38.22
CA LYS A 576 6.75 10.99 39.47
C LYS A 576 5.80 11.05 40.69
N ILE A 577 5.78 9.99 41.48
CA ILE A 577 5.00 9.87 42.71
C ILE A 577 5.63 10.79 43.77
N LYS A 578 4.83 11.69 44.34
CA LYS A 578 5.26 12.67 45.37
C LYS A 578 4.86 12.27 46.80
N SER A 579 3.96 11.30 46.93
CA SER A 579 3.48 10.77 48.21
C SER A 579 3.89 9.29 48.33
N THR A 580 3.24 8.54 49.23
CA THR A 580 3.41 7.09 49.36
C THR A 580 2.28 6.30 48.71
N SER A 581 1.41 6.93 47.91
CA SER A 581 0.21 6.31 47.33
C SER A 581 0.20 6.41 45.80
N LEU A 582 -0.30 5.38 45.13
CA LEU A 582 -0.50 5.32 43.68
C LEU A 582 -1.99 5.13 43.37
N ALA A 583 -2.52 5.92 42.44
CA ALA A 583 -3.93 5.85 42.05
C ALA A 583 -4.29 4.47 41.46
N ALA A 584 -5.58 4.14 41.46
CA ALA A 584 -6.10 2.93 40.81
C ALA A 584 -5.67 2.88 39.33
N GLU A 585 -5.40 1.67 38.83
CA GLU A 585 -5.12 1.39 37.40
C GLU A 585 -4.08 2.36 36.82
N SER A 586 -2.95 2.52 37.52
CA SER A 586 -1.93 3.50 37.14
C SER A 586 -0.51 2.99 37.36
N VAL A 587 0.41 3.59 36.62
CA VAL A 587 1.84 3.37 36.72
C VAL A 587 2.54 4.68 37.05
N GLY A 588 3.44 4.66 38.03
CA GLY A 588 4.21 5.82 38.44
C GLY A 588 5.58 5.42 38.96
N TRP A 589 6.44 6.40 39.24
CA TRP A 589 7.81 6.13 39.67
C TRP A 589 8.28 7.04 40.80
N GLN A 590 9.24 6.57 41.60
CA GLN A 590 9.91 7.38 42.62
C GLN A 590 11.41 7.09 42.67
N SER A 591 12.21 8.05 43.13
CA SER A 591 13.64 7.81 43.36
C SER A 591 13.89 7.63 44.86
N SER A 592 14.62 6.59 45.23
CA SER A 592 14.98 6.28 46.61
C SER A 592 16.33 5.59 46.66
N GLY A 593 17.18 5.92 47.64
CA GLY A 593 18.48 5.26 47.82
C GLY A 593 19.46 5.42 46.66
N GLY A 594 19.25 6.38 45.76
CA GLY A 594 20.06 6.56 44.54
C GLY A 594 19.56 5.80 43.31
N ASN A 595 18.48 5.02 43.45
CA ASN A 595 17.84 4.25 42.37
C ASN A 595 16.45 4.80 42.07
N THR A 596 15.88 4.38 40.94
CA THR A 596 14.50 4.69 40.55
C THR A 596 13.65 3.43 40.61
N PHE A 597 12.46 3.53 41.18
CA PHE A 597 11.52 2.43 41.30
C PHE A 597 10.24 2.76 40.55
N VAL A 598 9.79 1.85 39.69
CA VAL A 598 8.50 1.90 39.00
C VAL A 598 7.50 1.07 39.79
N TYR A 599 6.31 1.61 40.00
CA TYR A 599 5.21 0.97 40.71
C TYR A 599 4.01 0.87 39.78
N VAL A 600 3.38 -0.29 39.79
CA VAL A 600 2.18 -0.56 39.00
C VAL A 600 1.06 -0.95 39.97
N ASN A 601 -0.03 -0.19 39.93
CA ASN A 601 -1.27 -0.51 40.64
C ASN A 601 -2.31 -0.93 39.60
N THR A 602 -2.63 -2.22 39.59
CA THR A 602 -3.63 -2.85 38.72
C THR A 602 -4.99 -2.96 39.40
N SER A 603 -5.09 -2.59 40.68
CA SER A 603 -6.34 -2.62 41.44
C SER A 603 -7.25 -1.43 41.11
N ALA A 604 -8.55 -1.62 41.33
CA ALA A 604 -9.57 -0.58 41.17
C ALA A 604 -9.53 0.53 42.25
N GLY A 605 -8.63 0.44 43.23
CA GLY A 605 -8.49 1.37 44.35
C GLY A 605 -7.11 2.01 44.41
N THR A 606 -7.00 3.15 45.09
CA THR A 606 -5.68 3.72 45.41
C THR A 606 -4.96 2.82 46.41
N GLU A 607 -3.69 2.53 46.13
CA GLU A 607 -2.85 1.68 46.98
C GLU A 607 -1.65 2.44 47.52
N SER A 608 -1.07 1.95 48.62
CA SER A 608 0.27 2.38 49.04
C SER A 608 1.29 1.84 48.04
N THR A 609 2.36 2.59 47.76
CA THR A 609 3.52 2.11 46.98
C THR A 609 4.16 0.83 47.55
N SER A 610 4.01 0.58 48.85
CA SER A 610 4.44 -0.68 49.48
C SER A 610 3.51 -1.87 49.24
N ALA A 611 2.30 -1.62 48.75
CA ALA A 611 1.28 -2.62 48.44
C ALA A 611 1.02 -2.76 46.93
N ALA A 612 1.73 -1.97 46.11
CA ALA A 612 1.59 -2.00 44.65
C ALA A 612 1.78 -3.42 44.12
N ASN A 613 0.96 -3.78 43.14
CA ASN A 613 0.89 -5.14 42.62
C ASN A 613 2.17 -5.57 41.91
N MET A 614 2.90 -4.62 41.31
CA MET A 614 4.21 -4.83 40.71
C MET A 614 5.14 -3.67 41.03
N LYS A 615 6.43 -3.99 41.17
CA LYS A 615 7.50 -3.05 41.47
C LYS A 615 8.74 -3.44 40.69
N ILE A 616 9.36 -2.50 39.96
CA ILE A 616 10.59 -2.71 39.18
C ILE A 616 11.64 -1.73 39.68
N GLU A 617 12.88 -2.18 39.87
CA GLU A 617 14.02 -1.35 40.20
C GLU A 617 14.85 -1.01 38.96
N LEU A 618 15.14 0.27 38.78
CA LEU A 618 16.12 0.78 37.83
C LEU A 618 17.32 1.28 38.63
N HIS A 619 18.50 0.70 38.41
CA HIS A 619 19.72 1.20 39.02
C HIS A 619 20.04 2.62 38.54
N GLY A 620 20.30 3.52 39.49
CA GLY A 620 20.57 4.93 39.24
C GLY A 620 19.33 5.84 39.34
N GLY A 621 19.58 7.12 39.60
CA GLY A 621 18.55 8.15 39.75
C GLY A 621 17.98 8.60 38.40
N ILE A 622 17.30 7.69 37.72
CA ILE A 622 16.78 7.89 36.36
C ILE A 622 15.43 8.61 36.42
N SER A 623 15.27 9.67 35.61
CA SER A 623 13.97 10.32 35.44
C SER A 623 13.22 9.69 34.27
N LEU A 624 11.97 9.31 34.49
CA LEU A 624 11.14 8.69 33.45
C LEU A 624 10.11 9.66 32.89
N SER A 625 9.86 9.54 31.59
CA SER A 625 8.78 10.20 30.87
C SER A 625 7.68 9.19 30.52
N SER A 626 6.53 9.67 30.03
CA SER A 626 5.49 8.78 29.51
C SER A 626 5.97 7.96 28.31
N GLY A 627 6.94 8.44 27.54
CA GLY A 627 7.51 7.69 26.40
C GLY A 627 8.38 6.49 26.80
N ASN A 628 8.78 6.40 28.07
CA ASN A 628 9.54 5.26 28.60
C ASN A 628 8.66 4.11 29.06
N ILE A 629 7.35 4.33 29.26
CA ILE A 629 6.43 3.31 29.76
C ILE A 629 5.35 3.08 28.72
N LEU A 630 5.39 1.93 28.04
CA LEU A 630 4.32 1.51 27.14
C LEU A 630 3.22 0.84 27.95
N HIS A 631 2.00 1.30 27.77
CA HIS A 631 0.81 0.74 28.40
C HIS A 631 -0.39 0.90 27.45
N ALA A 632 -1.39 0.03 27.61
CA ALA A 632 -2.62 0.10 26.83
C ALA A 632 -3.47 1.32 27.19
#